data_AF-A0A6C0LCQ8-F1
#
_entry.id   AF-A0A6C0LCQ8-F1
#
_cell.length_a   1.000
_cell.length_b   1.000
_cell.length_c   1.000
_cell.angle_alpha   90.00
_cell.angle_beta   90.00
_cell.angle_gamma   90.00
#
_symmetry.space_group_name_H-M   'P 1'
#
loop_
_entity.id
_entity.type
_entity.pdbx_description
1 polymer ?
#
loop_
_entity_poly.entity_id
_entity_poly.type
_entity_poly.pdbx_seq_one_letter_code
_entity_poly.pdbx_strand_id
1 'polypeptide(L)'
;MIYNDIFKKYSYILIILALIYYILSKNNSSILLTIIIIIIAFYYINSYIKDNDEQFKADGIKKIEKIRNEMKDIVELTTDNFYIKKNNKNVKFLIKNKEFMDILFNIRFIKKFDKTRYSNMIINMDKIMKIYIYILADRYDTNTYLPIFTDIKNNVIEIFYSLIFVVPNQFKHIYGFDPQTEIDKSLTDFRNKIKDMLTVITNYAKIGKQIVYINNNKYMPYEKNKEHVLP
;
A
#
# COMPACT_ATOMS: atom_id res chain seq x y z
N MET A 1 11.93 -24.02 -37.71
CA MET A 1 10.62 -23.46 -37.29
C MET A 1 10.74 -22.06 -36.69
N ILE A 2 11.73 -21.78 -35.82
CA ILE A 2 11.98 -20.44 -35.21
C ILE A 2 12.25 -19.32 -36.25
N TYR A 3 12.95 -19.63 -37.34
CA TYR A 3 13.29 -18.65 -38.37
C TYR A 3 12.06 -18.09 -39.12
N ASN A 4 11.00 -18.91 -39.25
CA ASN A 4 9.82 -18.56 -40.04
C ASN A 4 8.88 -17.62 -39.27
N ASP A 5 8.81 -17.74 -37.94
CA ASP A 5 8.02 -16.86 -37.08
C ASP A 5 8.68 -15.48 -36.91
N ILE A 6 10.02 -15.44 -36.86
CA ILE A 6 10.80 -14.19 -36.88
C ILE A 6 10.56 -13.49 -38.22
N PHE A 7 10.75 -14.18 -39.35
CA PHE A 7 10.58 -13.59 -40.68
C PHE A 7 9.15 -13.06 -40.90
N LYS A 8 8.12 -13.80 -40.46
CA LYS A 8 6.72 -13.31 -40.50
C LYS A 8 6.50 -12.07 -39.63
N LYS A 9 7.03 -12.03 -38.40
CA LYS A 9 6.87 -10.84 -37.52
C LYS A 9 7.54 -9.60 -38.11
N TYR A 10 8.74 -9.74 -38.66
CA TYR A 10 9.47 -8.61 -39.24
C TYR A 10 8.98 -8.23 -40.65
N SER A 11 8.37 -9.15 -41.41
CA SER A 11 7.79 -8.83 -42.72
C SER A 11 6.62 -7.86 -42.61
N TYR A 12 5.77 -7.98 -41.58
CA TYR A 12 4.69 -7.02 -41.34
C TYR A 12 5.22 -5.62 -41.01
N ILE A 13 6.31 -5.54 -40.23
CA ILE A 13 6.97 -4.27 -39.88
C ILE A 13 7.53 -3.59 -41.14
N LEU A 14 8.16 -4.36 -42.03
CA LEU A 14 8.72 -3.85 -43.30
C LEU A 14 7.62 -3.35 -44.25
N ILE A 15 6.48 -4.05 -44.34
CA ILE A 15 5.35 -3.61 -45.17
C ILE A 15 4.76 -2.30 -44.63
N ILE A 16 4.61 -2.18 -43.30
CA ILE A 16 4.12 -0.96 -42.66
C ILE A 16 5.10 0.20 -42.89
N LEU A 17 6.40 -0.02 -42.74
CA LEU A 17 7.44 0.97 -43.03
C LEU A 17 7.44 1.41 -44.49
N ALA A 18 7.27 0.48 -45.44
CA ALA A 18 7.20 0.79 -46.86
C ALA A 18 5.93 1.62 -47.19
N LEU A 19 4.79 1.31 -46.56
CA LEU A 19 3.55 2.08 -46.70
C LEU A 19 3.69 3.50 -46.13
N ILE A 20 4.30 3.63 -44.96
CA ILE A 20 4.61 4.92 -44.34
C ILE A 20 5.55 5.72 -45.25
N TYR A 21 6.62 5.10 -45.76
CA TYR A 21 7.54 5.74 -46.70
C TYR A 21 6.85 6.21 -47.99
N TYR A 22 5.96 5.39 -48.56
CA TYR A 22 5.19 5.74 -49.75
C TYR A 22 4.29 6.96 -49.53
N ILE A 23 3.61 7.03 -48.38
CA ILE A 23 2.77 8.16 -47.99
C ILE A 23 3.63 9.42 -47.76
N LEU A 24 4.78 9.26 -47.11
CA LEU A 24 5.72 10.36 -46.86
C LEU A 24 6.34 10.90 -48.16
N SER A 25 6.68 10.02 -49.10
CA SER A 25 7.29 10.35 -50.40
C SER A 25 6.44 11.27 -51.29
N LYS A 26 5.11 11.30 -51.09
CA LYS A 26 4.19 12.12 -51.88
C LYS A 26 3.86 13.49 -51.26
N ASN A 27 4.36 13.76 -50.05
CA ASN A 27 4.05 14.98 -49.30
C ASN A 27 5.18 16.01 -49.41
N ASN A 28 4.84 17.30 -49.24
CA ASN A 28 5.80 18.39 -49.23
C ASN A 28 6.87 18.21 -48.13
N SER A 29 8.12 18.61 -48.41
CA SER A 29 9.27 18.45 -47.51
C SER A 29 8.99 18.99 -46.09
N SER A 30 8.21 20.06 -45.96
CA SER A 30 7.80 20.62 -44.67
C SER A 30 6.94 19.66 -43.84
N ILE A 31 6.01 18.92 -44.46
CA ILE A 31 5.14 17.95 -43.77
C ILE A 31 5.97 16.77 -43.26
N LEU A 32 6.93 16.32 -44.06
CA LEU A 32 7.83 15.21 -43.72
C LEU A 32 8.72 15.57 -42.53
N LEU A 33 9.24 16.80 -42.50
CA LEU A 33 10.05 17.32 -41.39
C LEU A 33 9.23 17.41 -40.09
N THR A 34 7.97 17.85 -40.14
CA THR A 34 7.07 17.88 -38.97
C THR A 34 6.80 16.48 -38.42
N ILE A 35 6.59 15.49 -39.29
CA ILE A 35 6.35 14.09 -38.87
C ILE A 35 7.60 13.51 -38.19
N ILE A 36 8.79 13.77 -38.71
CA ILE A 36 10.06 13.35 -38.07
C ILE A 36 10.19 13.96 -36.68
N ILE A 37 9.92 15.27 -36.53
CA ILE A 37 9.96 15.94 -35.23
C ILE A 37 8.98 15.30 -34.24
N ILE A 38 7.75 15.00 -34.68
CA ILE A 38 6.74 14.35 -33.84
C ILE A 38 7.20 12.96 -33.39
N ILE A 39 7.80 12.16 -34.28
CA ILE A 39 8.33 10.83 -33.95
C ILE A 39 9.46 10.92 -32.92
N ILE A 40 10.39 11.87 -33.11
CA ILE A 40 11.49 12.11 -32.18
C ILE A 40 10.95 12.55 -30.82
N ALA A 41 10.02 13.51 -30.79
CA ALA A 41 9.39 13.98 -29.55
C ALA A 41 8.64 12.85 -28.84
N PHE A 42 7.87 12.03 -29.57
CA PHE A 42 7.18 10.87 -29.03
C PHE A 42 8.16 9.86 -28.42
N TYR A 43 9.28 9.58 -29.10
CA TYR A 43 10.31 8.69 -28.59
C TYR A 43 10.91 9.19 -27.27
N TYR A 44 11.28 10.47 -27.20
CA TYR A 44 11.84 11.07 -25.98
C TYR A 44 10.84 11.06 -24.82
N ILE A 45 9.58 11.46 -25.07
CA ILE A 45 8.52 11.45 -24.06
C ILE A 45 8.28 10.02 -23.56
N ASN A 46 8.19 9.05 -24.45
CA ASN A 46 7.92 7.66 -24.08
C ASN A 46 9.10 7.03 -23.30
N SER A 47 10.34 7.36 -23.67
CA SER A 47 11.52 6.94 -22.90
C SER A 47 11.52 7.56 -21.50
N TYR A 48 11.25 8.85 -21.39
CA TYR A 48 11.17 9.54 -20.10
C TYR A 48 10.09 8.95 -19.19
N ILE A 49 8.90 8.66 -19.73
CA ILE A 49 7.82 8.01 -18.96
C ILE A 49 8.27 6.64 -18.46
N LYS A 50 8.88 5.85 -19.35
CA LYS A 50 9.34 4.49 -19.01
C LYS A 50 10.43 4.50 -17.93
N ASP A 51 11.41 5.39 -18.03
CA ASP A 51 12.52 5.49 -17.06
C ASP A 51 12.00 5.93 -15.68
N ASN A 52 11.06 6.87 -15.64
CA ASN A 52 10.42 7.27 -14.38
C ASN A 52 9.61 6.13 -13.77
N ASP A 53 8.80 5.43 -14.58
CA ASP A 53 8.01 4.29 -14.11
C ASP A 53 8.89 3.16 -13.54
N GLU A 54 10.04 2.90 -14.17
CA GLU A 54 11.03 1.93 -13.68
C GLU A 54 11.66 2.37 -12.36
N GLN A 55 12.00 3.65 -12.20
CA GLN A 55 12.50 4.19 -10.93
C GLN A 55 11.45 4.13 -9.81
N PHE A 56 10.21 4.52 -10.08
CA PHE A 56 9.11 4.44 -9.11
C PHE A 56 8.87 3.00 -8.63
N LYS A 57 8.95 2.02 -9.54
CA LYS A 57 8.86 0.60 -9.19
C LYS A 57 10.05 0.14 -8.35
N ALA A 58 11.27 0.54 -8.72
CA ALA A 58 12.48 0.19 -7.99
C ALA A 58 12.45 0.71 -6.54
N ASP A 59 12.01 1.95 -6.32
CA ASP A 59 11.90 2.52 -4.98
C ASP A 59 10.78 1.87 -4.14
N GLY A 60 9.67 1.50 -4.76
CA GLY A 60 8.64 0.68 -4.13
C GLY A 60 9.15 -0.68 -3.67
N ILE A 61 9.97 -1.35 -4.48
CA ILE A 61 10.59 -2.64 -4.13
C ILE A 61 11.55 -2.48 -2.95
N LYS A 62 12.42 -1.45 -2.96
CA LYS A 62 13.31 -1.15 -1.83
C LYS A 62 12.53 -0.91 -0.53
N LYS A 63 11.41 -0.18 -0.62
CA LYS A 63 10.51 0.04 0.53
C LYS A 63 10.00 -1.29 1.10
N ILE A 64 9.51 -2.19 0.24
CA ILE A 64 9.00 -3.51 0.64
C ILE A 64 10.09 -4.37 1.30
N GLU A 65 11.28 -4.43 0.70
CA GLU A 65 12.39 -5.21 1.24
C GLU A 65 12.83 -4.73 2.62
N LYS A 66 12.83 -3.41 2.83
CA LYS A 66 13.18 -2.83 4.13
C LYS A 66 12.23 -3.29 5.22
N ILE A 67 10.92 -3.16 5.02
CA ILE A 67 9.92 -3.61 6.01
C ILE A 67 10.02 -5.12 6.25
N ARG A 68 10.25 -5.91 5.19
CA ARG A 68 10.43 -7.36 5.32
C ARG A 68 11.65 -7.72 6.17
N ASN A 69 12.76 -7.01 6.00
CA ASN A 69 13.95 -7.22 6.81
C ASN A 69 13.72 -6.81 8.27
N GLU A 70 12.97 -5.73 8.52
CA GLU A 70 12.65 -5.26 9.87
C GLU A 70 11.79 -6.24 10.67
N MET A 71 11.10 -7.15 9.97
CA MET A 71 10.28 -8.19 10.58
C MET A 71 11.04 -9.48 10.89
N LYS A 72 12.19 -9.72 10.27
CA LYS A 72 13.03 -10.91 10.55
C LYS A 72 13.58 -10.89 11.97
N ASP A 73 13.83 -9.70 12.50
CA ASP A 73 14.44 -9.48 13.81
C ASP A 73 13.44 -9.52 14.99
N ILE A 74 12.16 -9.76 14.72
CA ILE A 74 11.12 -9.80 15.75
C ILE A 74 11.12 -11.21 16.37
N VAL A 75 11.40 -11.28 17.67
CA VAL A 75 11.25 -12.50 18.47
C VAL A 75 9.76 -12.79 18.60
N GLU A 76 9.36 -14.02 18.26
CA GLU A 76 7.96 -14.46 18.33
C GLU A 76 7.48 -14.38 19.79
N LEU A 77 6.66 -13.39 20.11
CA LEU A 77 5.88 -13.41 21.35
C LEU A 77 4.78 -14.47 21.18
N THR A 78 4.95 -15.62 21.82
CA THR A 78 3.89 -16.62 22.00
C THR A 78 2.77 -15.95 22.78
N THR A 79 1.65 -15.67 22.11
CA THR A 79 0.45 -15.16 22.77
C THR A 79 -0.57 -16.29 22.82
N ASP A 80 -1.19 -16.51 23.99
CA ASP A 80 -2.25 -17.51 24.22
C ASP A 80 -3.60 -17.10 23.59
N ASN A 81 -3.57 -16.30 22.53
CA ASN A 81 -4.77 -15.89 21.82
C ASN A 81 -5.15 -17.01 20.85
N PHE A 82 -6.31 -17.65 21.06
CA PHE A 82 -6.72 -18.88 20.36
C PHE A 82 -6.70 -18.77 18.83
N TYR A 83 -6.90 -17.56 18.30
CA TYR A 83 -6.91 -17.25 16.87
C TYR A 83 -5.54 -16.91 16.26
N ILE A 84 -4.48 -16.80 17.07
CA ILE A 84 -3.14 -16.30 16.65
C ILE A 84 -2.05 -17.25 17.19
N LYS A 85 -2.02 -18.49 16.71
CA LYS A 85 -1.06 -19.51 17.16
C LYS A 85 0.39 -19.33 16.67
N LYS A 86 0.67 -18.41 15.73
CA LYS A 86 2.03 -18.09 15.26
C LYS A 86 2.05 -16.79 14.44
N ASN A 87 2.83 -15.80 14.86
CA ASN A 87 3.12 -14.64 14.00
C ASN A 87 4.10 -15.10 12.92
N ASN A 88 3.65 -15.18 11.67
CA ASN A 88 4.54 -15.51 10.55
C ASN A 88 5.46 -14.32 10.29
N LYS A 89 6.78 -14.53 10.31
CA LYS A 89 7.80 -13.49 10.04
C LYS A 89 7.68 -12.84 8.66
N ASN A 90 6.87 -13.43 7.78
CA ASN A 90 6.62 -12.92 6.44
C ASN A 90 5.37 -12.04 6.39
N VAL A 91 5.59 -10.73 6.30
CA VAL A 91 4.58 -9.74 5.95
C VAL A 91 4.13 -9.95 4.51
N LYS A 92 3.00 -10.62 4.32
CA LYS A 92 2.51 -11.08 3.00
C LYS A 92 1.39 -10.20 2.46
N PHE A 93 0.58 -9.62 3.33
CA PHE A 93 -0.66 -8.95 2.95
C PHE A 93 -0.49 -7.44 2.95
N LEU A 94 0.23 -6.89 3.94
CA LEU A 94 0.54 -5.47 4.05
C LEU A 94 1.26 -4.91 2.81
N ILE A 95 2.20 -5.68 2.24
CA ILE A 95 2.98 -5.28 1.06
C ILE A 95 2.11 -4.99 -0.18
N LYS A 96 0.85 -5.42 -0.17
CA LYS A 96 -0.11 -5.17 -1.25
C LYS A 96 -0.84 -3.83 -1.12
N ASN A 97 -0.72 -3.15 0.02
CA ASN A 97 -1.38 -1.88 0.29
C ASN A 97 -0.33 -0.76 0.39
N LYS A 98 -0.25 0.07 -0.67
CA LYS A 98 0.71 1.17 -0.75
C LYS A 98 0.51 2.20 0.38
N GLU A 99 -0.73 2.55 0.72
CA GLU A 99 -1.03 3.56 1.74
C GLU A 99 -0.55 3.12 3.12
N PHE A 100 -0.81 1.87 3.52
CA PHE A 100 -0.28 1.34 4.77
C PHE A 100 1.24 1.25 4.77
N MET A 101 1.86 0.91 3.63
CA MET A 101 3.31 0.94 3.52
C MET A 101 3.86 2.36 3.69
N ASP A 102 3.25 3.35 3.05
CA ASP A 102 3.68 4.75 3.16
C ASP A 102 3.51 5.27 4.60
N ILE A 103 2.40 4.95 5.29
CA ILE A 103 2.20 5.24 6.72
C ILE A 103 3.36 4.68 7.56
N LEU A 104 3.70 3.38 7.39
CA LEU A 104 4.79 2.74 8.13
C LEU A 104 6.16 3.33 7.83
N PHE A 105 6.36 3.83 6.61
CA PHE A 105 7.58 4.51 6.22
C PHE A 105 7.72 5.89 6.86
N ASN A 106 6.65 6.68 6.88
CA ASN A 106 6.65 8.02 7.47
C ASN A 106 7.00 7.96 8.96
N ILE A 107 6.44 6.99 9.68
CA ILE A 107 6.66 6.84 11.12
C ILE A 107 7.84 5.93 11.48
N ARG A 108 8.67 5.55 10.51
CA ARG A 108 9.76 4.57 10.71
C ARG A 108 10.79 5.01 11.74
N PHE A 109 10.94 6.31 11.99
CA PHE A 109 11.82 6.84 13.02
C PHE A 109 11.47 6.33 14.43
N ILE A 110 10.21 5.94 14.69
CA ILE A 110 9.78 5.34 15.96
C ILE A 110 10.62 4.14 16.33
N LYS A 111 11.09 3.36 15.34
CA LYS A 111 11.94 2.18 15.56
C LYS A 111 13.17 2.48 16.41
N LYS A 112 13.69 3.72 16.34
CA LYS A 112 14.84 4.16 17.14
C LYS A 112 14.51 4.32 18.63
N PHE A 113 13.25 4.61 18.96
CA PHE A 113 12.76 4.84 20.31
C PHE A 113 12.14 3.58 20.91
N ASP A 114 11.28 2.89 20.16
CA ASP A 114 10.64 1.64 20.57
C ASP A 114 10.44 0.71 19.36
N LYS A 115 11.40 -0.21 19.20
CA LYS A 115 11.37 -1.23 18.16
C LYS A 115 10.14 -2.14 18.30
N THR A 116 9.75 -2.48 19.52
CA THR A 116 8.65 -3.42 19.79
C THR A 116 7.32 -2.85 19.35
N ARG A 117 7.03 -1.58 19.69
CA ARG A 117 5.79 -0.90 19.25
C ARG A 117 5.72 -0.76 17.74
N TYR A 118 6.82 -0.36 17.10
CA TYR A 118 6.88 -0.29 15.64
C TYR A 118 6.60 -1.66 15.00
N SER A 119 7.27 -2.70 15.48
CA SER A 119 7.07 -4.09 15.03
C SER A 119 5.63 -4.58 15.24
N ASN A 120 5.03 -4.31 16.39
CA ASN A 120 3.63 -4.66 16.67
C ASN A 120 2.67 -3.95 15.73
N MET A 121 2.96 -2.70 15.36
CA MET A 121 2.17 -1.97 14.38
C MET A 121 2.20 -2.64 13.00
N ILE A 122 3.39 -3.04 12.51
CA ILE A 122 3.52 -3.77 11.23
C ILE A 122 2.70 -5.07 11.25
N ILE A 123 2.80 -5.84 12.34
CA ILE A 123 2.07 -7.10 12.51
C ILE A 123 0.55 -6.88 12.49
N ASN A 124 0.07 -5.88 13.23
CA ASN A 124 -1.36 -5.58 13.29
C ASN A 124 -1.88 -5.09 11.94
N MET A 125 -1.14 -4.24 11.23
CA MET A 125 -1.52 -3.79 9.89
C MET A 125 -1.52 -4.93 8.86
N ASP A 126 -0.60 -5.90 8.94
CA ASP A 126 -0.63 -7.10 8.09
C ASP A 126 -1.85 -7.98 8.39
N LYS A 127 -2.21 -8.14 9.66
CA LYS A 127 -3.42 -8.88 10.06
C LYS A 127 -4.71 -8.21 9.58
N ILE A 128 -4.81 -6.89 9.70
CA ILE A 128 -5.92 -6.08 9.13
C ILE A 128 -6.06 -6.37 7.63
N MET A 129 -4.95 -6.32 6.89
CA MET A 129 -4.95 -6.60 5.45
C MET A 129 -5.32 -8.05 5.12
N LYS A 130 -4.86 -9.02 5.91
CA LYS A 130 -5.24 -10.43 5.75
C LYS A 130 -6.75 -10.60 5.90
N ILE A 131 -7.33 -10.08 6.99
CA ILE A 131 -8.77 -10.19 7.26
C ILE A 131 -9.56 -9.51 6.14
N TYR A 132 -9.18 -8.29 5.77
CA TYR A 132 -9.82 -7.56 4.67
C TYR A 132 -9.86 -8.36 3.37
N ILE A 133 -8.70 -8.87 2.92
CA ILE A 133 -8.61 -9.65 1.67
C ILE A 133 -9.43 -10.94 1.79
N TYR A 134 -9.43 -11.59 2.95
CA TYR A 134 -10.08 -12.89 3.11
C TYR A 134 -11.61 -12.77 3.23
N ILE A 135 -12.11 -11.67 3.80
CA ILE A 135 -13.55 -11.34 3.75
C ILE A 135 -13.97 -11.12 2.29
N LEU A 136 -13.23 -10.29 1.54
CA LEU A 136 -13.56 -10.00 0.14
C LEU A 136 -13.38 -11.21 -0.79
N ALA A 137 -12.48 -12.13 -0.45
CA ALA A 137 -12.29 -13.40 -1.16
C ALA A 137 -13.23 -14.51 -0.69
N ASP A 138 -14.25 -14.19 0.11
CA ASP A 138 -15.26 -15.13 0.62
C ASP A 138 -14.70 -16.30 1.43
N ARG A 139 -13.51 -16.13 2.00
CA ARG A 139 -12.87 -17.15 2.84
C ARG A 139 -13.24 -17.00 4.31
N TYR A 140 -13.52 -15.77 4.74
CA TYR A 140 -13.86 -15.43 6.12
C TYR A 140 -15.29 -14.90 6.19
N ASP A 141 -16.06 -15.42 7.14
CA ASP A 141 -17.38 -14.90 7.43
C ASP A 141 -17.30 -13.46 7.96
N THR A 142 -18.11 -12.57 7.39
CA THR A 142 -18.07 -11.15 7.72
C THR A 142 -18.45 -10.90 9.18
N ASN A 143 -19.48 -11.57 9.69
CA ASN A 143 -19.99 -11.31 11.05
C ASN A 143 -19.06 -11.82 12.14
N THR A 144 -18.25 -12.84 11.83
CA THR A 144 -17.24 -13.39 12.74
C THR A 144 -15.96 -12.55 12.74
N TYR A 145 -15.49 -12.15 11.55
CA TYR A 145 -14.16 -11.52 11.42
C TYR A 145 -14.16 -9.99 11.44
N LEU A 146 -15.31 -9.33 11.25
CA LEU A 146 -15.40 -7.87 11.36
C LEU A 146 -15.16 -7.36 12.79
N PRO A 147 -15.66 -8.00 13.86
CA PRO A 147 -15.26 -7.65 15.23
C PRO A 147 -13.74 -7.77 15.46
N ILE A 148 -13.14 -8.86 14.98
CA ILE A 148 -11.69 -9.10 15.08
C ILE A 148 -10.92 -8.00 14.31
N PHE A 149 -11.40 -7.59 13.15
CA PHE A 149 -10.84 -6.48 12.39
C PHE A 149 -10.87 -5.18 13.21
N THR A 150 -11.99 -4.89 13.88
CA THR A 150 -12.15 -3.71 14.73
C THR A 150 -11.20 -3.73 15.93
N ASP A 151 -11.02 -4.88 16.58
CA ASP A 151 -10.09 -5.01 17.71
C ASP A 151 -8.64 -4.75 17.28
N ILE A 152 -8.21 -5.32 16.15
CA ILE A 152 -6.85 -5.12 15.65
C ILE A 152 -6.64 -3.68 15.19
N LYS A 153 -7.65 -3.04 14.59
CA LYS A 153 -7.64 -1.60 14.29
C LYS A 153 -7.41 -0.78 15.56
N ASN A 154 -8.14 -1.07 16.64
CA ASN A 154 -8.00 -0.36 17.90
C ASN A 154 -6.60 -0.54 18.49
N ASN A 155 -6.01 -1.74 18.41
CA ASN A 155 -4.62 -1.97 18.82
C ASN A 155 -3.63 -1.06 18.06
N VAL A 156 -3.84 -0.82 16.75
CA VAL A 156 -2.98 0.09 15.98
C VAL A 156 -3.15 1.53 16.46
N ILE A 157 -4.39 1.98 16.70
CA ILE A 157 -4.70 3.32 17.21
C ILE A 157 -4.09 3.54 18.60
N GLU A 158 -4.20 2.55 19.49
CA GLU A 158 -3.59 2.60 20.82
C GLU A 158 -2.06 2.70 20.72
N ILE A 159 -1.42 1.96 19.80
CA ILE A 159 0.01 2.15 19.57
C ILE A 159 0.28 3.58 19.13
N PHE A 160 -0.46 4.15 18.17
CA PHE A 160 -0.26 5.55 17.74
C PHE A 160 -0.33 6.54 18.90
N TYR A 161 -1.37 6.48 19.74
CA TYR A 161 -1.49 7.35 20.90
C TYR A 161 -0.38 7.14 21.91
N SER A 162 0.06 5.90 22.09
CA SER A 162 1.14 5.59 23.01
C SER A 162 2.49 6.19 22.60
N LEU A 163 2.67 6.55 21.32
CA LEU A 163 3.92 7.13 20.80
C LEU A 163 4.21 8.51 21.39
N ILE A 164 3.17 9.25 21.79
CA ILE A 164 3.30 10.57 22.44
C ILE A 164 4.20 10.48 23.68
N PHE A 165 4.17 9.34 24.39
CA PHE A 165 5.00 9.13 25.59
C PHE A 165 6.42 8.65 25.30
N VAL A 166 6.71 8.18 24.08
CA VAL A 166 7.95 7.47 23.75
C VAL A 166 8.84 8.26 22.81
N VAL A 167 8.24 9.06 21.93
CA VAL A 167 8.95 9.89 20.97
C VAL A 167 9.01 11.31 21.50
N PRO A 168 10.19 11.95 21.53
CA PRO A 168 10.29 13.36 21.90
C PRO A 168 9.62 14.24 20.84
N ASN A 169 8.92 15.28 21.29
CA ASN A 169 8.18 16.21 20.42
C ASN A 169 9.06 16.90 19.37
N GLN A 170 10.37 17.04 19.62
CA GLN A 170 11.32 17.64 18.68
C GLN A 170 12.66 16.92 18.75
N PHE A 171 13.31 16.79 17.60
CA PHE A 171 14.66 16.25 17.52
C PHE A 171 15.70 17.37 17.58
N LYS A 172 16.55 17.36 18.61
CA LYS A 172 17.58 18.38 18.85
C LYS A 172 18.53 18.63 17.67
N HIS A 173 18.77 17.62 16.85
CA HIS A 173 19.79 17.65 15.79
C HIS A 173 19.20 17.45 14.38
N ILE A 174 17.88 17.49 14.23
CA ILE A 174 17.22 17.33 12.93
C ILE A 174 16.31 18.54 12.72
N TYR A 175 16.79 19.50 11.93
CA TYR A 175 16.05 20.70 11.59
C TYR A 175 14.97 20.39 10.54
N GLY A 176 13.79 20.99 10.70
CA GLY A 176 12.68 20.86 9.76
C GLY A 176 11.91 19.53 9.82
N PHE A 177 12.21 18.67 10.81
CA PHE A 177 11.45 17.45 11.06
C PHE A 177 10.74 17.54 12.41
N ASP A 178 9.41 17.49 12.38
CA ASP A 178 8.56 17.43 13.57
C ASP A 178 7.97 16.00 13.71
N PRO A 179 8.48 15.19 14.65
CA PRO A 179 8.01 13.83 14.87
C PRO A 179 6.52 13.76 15.21
N GLN A 180 5.99 14.74 15.96
CA GLN A 180 4.61 14.73 16.41
C GLN A 180 3.67 14.97 15.23
N THR A 181 3.98 15.97 14.40
CA THR A 181 3.23 16.26 13.17
C THR A 181 3.19 15.06 12.23
N GLU A 182 4.31 14.34 12.05
CA GLU A 182 4.35 13.13 11.21
C GLU A 182 3.54 11.96 11.79
N ILE A 183 3.51 11.81 13.13
CA ILE A 183 2.67 10.81 13.82
C ILE A 183 1.19 11.13 13.60
N ASP A 184 0.77 12.38 13.82
CA ASP A 184 -0.63 12.80 13.73
C ASP A 184 -1.17 12.70 12.30
N LYS A 185 -0.35 13.08 11.32
CA LYS A 185 -0.65 12.90 9.90
C LYS A 185 -0.84 11.42 9.57
N SER A 186 0.10 10.57 10.00
CA SER A 186 0.07 9.13 9.74
C SER A 186 -1.12 8.43 10.43
N LEU A 187 -1.51 8.88 11.63
CA LEU A 187 -2.72 8.42 12.32
C LEU A 187 -3.98 8.80 11.54
N THR A 188 -4.02 10.03 11.01
CA THR A 188 -5.14 10.50 10.18
C THR A 188 -5.26 9.69 8.90
N ASP A 189 -4.16 9.47 8.18
CA ASP A 189 -4.10 8.65 6.98
C ASP A 189 -4.56 7.21 7.26
N PHE A 190 -4.14 6.64 8.41
CA PHE A 190 -4.58 5.32 8.84
C PHE A 190 -6.10 5.26 9.06
N ARG A 191 -6.68 6.25 9.78
CA ARG A 191 -8.13 6.32 10.04
C ARG A 191 -8.94 6.41 8.75
N ASN A 192 -8.50 7.26 7.83
CA ASN A 192 -9.14 7.43 6.53
C ASN A 192 -9.13 6.11 5.75
N LYS A 193 -7.98 5.45 5.69
CA LYS A 193 -7.88 4.15 5.00
C LYS A 193 -8.78 3.09 5.63
N ILE A 194 -8.84 3.00 6.95
CA ILE A 194 -9.72 2.06 7.63
C ILE A 194 -11.19 2.35 7.33
N LYS A 195 -11.60 3.62 7.32
CA LYS A 195 -12.97 4.02 6.96
C LYS A 195 -13.33 3.56 5.56
N ASP A 196 -12.43 3.71 4.60
CA ASP A 196 -12.63 3.23 3.23
C ASP A 196 -12.76 1.71 3.18
N MET A 197 -11.88 0.98 3.88
CA MET A 197 -11.92 -0.49 3.95
C MET A 197 -13.23 -1.00 4.57
N LEU A 198 -13.70 -0.36 5.65
CA LEU A 198 -14.98 -0.70 6.29
C LEU A 198 -16.16 -0.44 5.37
N THR A 199 -16.10 0.63 4.58
CA THR A 199 -17.12 0.94 3.57
C THR A 199 -17.18 -0.16 2.51
N VAL A 200 -16.03 -0.60 2.00
CA VAL A 200 -15.95 -1.70 1.02
C VAL A 200 -16.47 -3.01 1.61
N ILE A 201 -16.05 -3.40 2.82
CA ILE A 201 -16.54 -4.62 3.48
C ILE A 201 -18.06 -4.55 3.67
N THR A 202 -18.58 -3.41 4.13
CA THR A 202 -20.01 -3.20 4.38
C THR A 202 -20.81 -3.35 3.10
N ASN A 203 -20.35 -2.74 2.00
CA ASN A 203 -21.01 -2.83 0.70
C ASN A 203 -20.94 -4.26 0.14
N TYR A 204 -19.79 -4.93 0.26
CA TYR A 204 -19.64 -6.31 -0.14
C TYR A 204 -20.62 -7.24 0.61
N ALA A 205 -20.74 -7.07 1.93
CA ALA A 205 -21.61 -7.89 2.75
C ALA A 205 -23.10 -7.60 2.50
N LYS A 206 -23.51 -6.33 2.40
CA LYS A 206 -24.92 -5.95 2.18
C LYS A 206 -25.40 -6.21 0.76
N ILE A 207 -24.61 -5.81 -0.24
CA ILE A 207 -25.03 -5.85 -1.65
C ILE A 207 -24.63 -7.19 -2.26
N GLY A 208 -23.37 -7.58 -2.10
CA GLY A 208 -22.85 -8.80 -2.73
C GLY A 208 -23.34 -10.08 -2.07
N LYS A 209 -23.44 -10.09 -0.73
CA LYS A 209 -23.83 -11.28 0.05
C LYS A 209 -25.24 -11.21 0.65
N GLN A 210 -25.94 -10.08 0.49
CA GLN A 210 -27.30 -9.88 1.01
C GLN A 210 -27.42 -10.12 2.52
N ILE A 211 -26.34 -9.87 3.28
CA ILE A 211 -26.34 -10.02 4.73
C ILE A 211 -27.08 -8.82 5.34
N VAL A 212 -28.21 -9.10 5.99
CA VAL A 212 -29.12 -8.08 6.54
C VAL A 212 -28.51 -7.37 7.77
N TYR A 213 -27.80 -8.12 8.62
CA TYR A 213 -27.18 -7.59 9.83
C TYR A 213 -25.67 -7.76 9.79
N ILE A 214 -24.95 -6.64 9.88
CA ILE A 214 -23.50 -6.61 10.02
C ILE A 214 -23.17 -6.26 11.46
N ASN A 215 -22.48 -7.17 12.14
CA ASN A 215 -22.02 -6.95 13.50
C ASN A 215 -20.81 -6.00 13.55
N ASN A 216 -21.05 -4.72 13.23
CA ASN A 216 -20.04 -3.65 13.27
C ASN A 216 -19.81 -3.15 14.71
N ASN A 217 -20.87 -3.10 15.53
CA ASN A 217 -20.88 -2.29 16.76
C ASN A 217 -21.25 -3.02 18.06
N LYS A 218 -21.51 -4.34 18.06
CA LYS A 218 -22.14 -4.98 19.24
C LYS A 218 -21.26 -4.99 20.50
N TYR A 219 -19.96 -4.74 20.39
CA TYR A 219 -19.02 -4.74 21.53
C TYR A 219 -18.01 -3.58 21.53
N MET A 220 -18.37 -2.40 21.00
CA MET A 220 -17.56 -1.21 21.27
C MET A 220 -17.97 -0.62 22.64
N PRO A 221 -17.13 -0.68 23.69
CA PRO A 221 -17.34 0.18 24.84
C PRO A 221 -17.34 1.63 24.35
N TYR A 222 -18.39 2.38 24.66
CA TYR A 222 -18.59 3.77 24.25
C TYR A 222 -17.31 4.60 24.44
N GLU A 223 -16.71 5.08 23.35
CA GLU A 223 -15.47 5.88 23.38
C GLU A 223 -15.61 7.20 24.15
N LYS A 224 -16.84 7.64 24.43
CA LYS A 224 -17.12 8.87 25.20
C LYS A 224 -16.47 8.88 26.59
N ASN A 225 -16.20 7.71 27.17
CA ASN A 225 -15.52 7.61 28.47
C ASN A 225 -13.99 7.72 28.37
N LYS A 226 -13.40 7.63 27.16
CA LYS A 226 -11.95 7.76 26.94
C LYS A 226 -11.51 9.19 26.59
N GLU A 227 -12.45 10.06 26.18
CA GLU A 227 -12.18 11.48 25.89
C GLU A 227 -11.72 12.27 27.14
N HIS A 228 -12.07 11.81 28.35
CA HIS A 228 -11.69 12.46 29.60
C HIS A 228 -10.33 12.01 30.18
N VAL A 229 -9.66 11.03 29.57
CA VAL A 229 -8.49 10.36 30.19
C VAL A 229 -7.19 10.50 29.38
N LEU A 230 -7.24 11.19 28.23
CA LEU A 230 -6.04 11.54 27.49
C LEU A 230 -5.86 13.07 27.55
N PRO A 231 -4.65 13.56 27.91
CA PRO A 231 -4.34 14.99 27.84
C PRO A 231 -4.33 15.52 26.40
#